data_AF-A0A357D9S5-F1
#
_entry.id   AF-A0A357D9S5-F1
#
_cell.length_a   1.000
_cell.length_b   1.000
_cell.length_c   1.000
_cell.angle_alpha   90.00
_cell.angle_beta   90.00
_cell.angle_gamma   90.00
#
_symmetry.space_group_name_H-M   'P 1'
#
loop_
_entity.id
_entity.type
_entity.pdbx_description
1 polymer ?
#
loop_
_entity_poly.entity_id
_entity_poly.type
_entity_poly.pdbx_seq_one_letter_code
_entity_poly.pdbx_strand_id
1 'polypeptide(L)'
;EGNLNLAQIPLHHLDMNFGAGELEIKLGGNGRHAVVGIYSGASNLKILIPETTGLRIRLDGAMAKTNLGASGLFMVNNRFVSDNYETANERIDLDLNIGVSNLEIKRIPTFPTTKTAEQEI
;
A
#
# COMPACT_ATOMS: atom_id res chain seq x y z
N GLU A 1 6.27 17.18 -2.51
CA GLU A 1 5.14 16.24 -2.49
C GLU A 1 5.17 15.42 -3.77
N GLY A 2 4.89 14.12 -3.70
CA GLY A 2 4.82 13.21 -4.85
C GLY A 2 3.55 12.38 -4.84
N ASN A 3 3.04 12.04 -6.04
CA ASN A 3 1.93 11.12 -6.20
C ASN A 3 2.31 10.02 -7.19
N LEU A 4 2.11 8.77 -6.80
CA LEU A 4 2.37 7.60 -7.63
C LEU A 4 1.11 6.75 -7.72
N ASN A 5 0.45 6.78 -8.87
CA ASN A 5 -0.76 5.99 -9.12
C ASN A 5 -0.45 4.74 -9.94
N LEU A 6 -0.43 3.58 -9.27
CA LEU A 6 -0.20 2.28 -9.91
C LEU A 6 -1.47 1.43 -9.96
N ALA A 7 -2.63 1.99 -9.61
CA ALA A 7 -3.91 1.27 -9.54
C ALA A 7 -4.43 0.72 -10.87
N GLN A 8 -3.81 1.06 -12.01
CA GLN A 8 -4.15 0.53 -13.35
C GLN A 8 -3.01 -0.23 -14.04
N ILE A 9 -1.89 -0.46 -13.34
CA ILE A 9 -0.74 -1.22 -13.80
C ILE A 9 -0.69 -2.59 -13.09
N PRO A 10 -0.74 -3.74 -13.81
CA PRO A 10 -0.63 -5.07 -13.21
C PRO A 10 0.76 -5.30 -12.61
N LEU A 11 0.90 -4.88 -11.36
CA LEU A 11 2.18 -4.81 -10.69
C LEU A 11 2.60 -6.19 -10.18
N HIS A 12 3.83 -6.58 -10.49
CA HIS A 12 4.47 -7.77 -9.94
C HIS A 12 5.56 -7.42 -8.94
N HIS A 13 6.34 -6.38 -9.24
CA HIS A 13 7.45 -5.95 -8.41
C HIS A 13 7.61 -4.43 -8.47
N LEU A 14 7.89 -3.82 -7.31
CA LEU A 14 8.22 -2.40 -7.18
C LEU A 14 9.27 -2.23 -6.09
N ASP A 15 10.35 -1.52 -6.38
CA ASP A 15 11.34 -1.09 -5.40
C ASP A 15 11.46 0.43 -5.47
N MET A 16 11.34 1.10 -4.32
CA MET A 16 11.38 2.56 -4.23
C MET A 16 12.33 3.03 -3.14
N ASN A 17 13.15 4.02 -3.49
CA ASN A 17 14.02 4.72 -2.57
C ASN A 17 13.60 6.20 -2.51
N PHE A 18 13.23 6.67 -1.33
CA PHE A 18 12.73 8.03 -1.12
C PHE A 18 13.45 8.68 0.07
N GLY A 19 14.19 9.76 -0.16
CA GLY A 19 15.01 10.35 0.90
C GLY A 19 14.18 11.04 1.99
N ALA A 20 13.45 12.08 1.59
CA ALA A 20 12.64 12.88 2.51
C ALA A 20 11.49 13.60 1.77
N GLY A 21 10.42 13.87 2.53
CA GLY A 21 9.25 14.62 2.05
C GLY A 21 7.97 13.80 2.13
N GLU A 22 7.00 14.11 1.27
CA GLU A 22 5.68 13.49 1.29
C GLU A 22 5.41 12.73 0.00
N LEU A 23 4.92 11.50 0.12
CA LEU A 23 4.61 10.62 -0.99
C LEU A 23 3.28 9.90 -0.76
N GLU A 24 2.34 10.06 -1.70
CA GLU A 24 1.13 9.26 -1.78
C GLU A 24 1.26 8.20 -2.88
N ILE A 25 0.92 6.95 -2.55
CA ILE A 25 1.03 5.80 -3.46
C ILE A 25 -0.31 5.07 -3.49
N LYS A 26 -0.79 4.74 -4.69
CA LYS A 26 -1.98 3.90 -4.90
C LYS A 26 -1.54 2.54 -5.45
N LEU A 27 -1.78 1.47 -4.68
CA LEU A 27 -1.37 0.10 -5.00
C LEU A 27 -2.57 -0.85 -4.98
N GLY A 28 -2.57 -1.82 -5.89
CA GLY A 28 -3.57 -2.88 -5.98
C GLY A 28 -4.76 -2.55 -6.88
N GLY A 29 -5.70 -3.48 -6.96
CA GLY A 29 -6.86 -3.46 -7.82
C GLY A 29 -6.64 -4.07 -9.21
N ASN A 30 -5.45 -4.62 -9.52
CA ASN A 30 -5.07 -4.90 -10.90
C ASN A 30 -3.98 -5.97 -11.12
N GLY A 31 -3.65 -6.79 -10.13
CA GLY A 31 -2.73 -7.93 -10.29
C GLY A 31 -3.24 -9.21 -9.62
N ARG A 32 -2.40 -10.25 -9.62
CA ARG A 32 -2.60 -11.45 -8.78
C ARG A 32 -1.76 -11.36 -7.50
N HIS A 33 -0.50 -10.98 -7.65
CA HIS A 33 0.44 -10.86 -6.53
C HIS A 33 1.52 -9.84 -6.89
N ALA A 34 1.73 -8.87 -5.99
CA ALA A 34 2.80 -7.90 -6.08
C ALA A 34 3.73 -7.99 -4.86
N VAL A 35 5.03 -7.80 -5.10
CA VAL A 35 6.05 -7.61 -4.06
C VAL A 35 6.56 -6.17 -4.13
N VAL A 36 6.40 -5.41 -3.05
CA VAL A 36 6.70 -3.98 -3.00
C VAL A 36 7.69 -3.70 -1.87
N GLY A 37 8.84 -3.15 -2.21
CA GLY A 37 9.85 -2.66 -1.27
C GLY A 37 9.88 -1.13 -1.25
N ILE A 38 9.86 -0.52 -0.06
CA ILE A 38 10.00 0.93 0.10
C ILE A 38 11.06 1.21 1.16
N TYR A 39 12.07 1.97 0.76
CA TYR A 39 13.14 2.48 1.61
C TYR A 39 12.97 3.98 1.75
N SER A 40 12.81 4.47 2.99
CA SER A 40 12.67 5.90 3.22
C SER A 40 13.39 6.41 4.47
N GLY A 41 13.89 7.64 4.41
CA GLY A 41 14.56 8.31 5.53
C GLY A 41 13.57 9.05 6.43
N ALA A 42 13.32 10.32 6.10
CA ALA A 42 12.50 11.23 6.88
C ALA A 42 11.26 11.68 6.09
N SER A 43 10.13 10.97 6.24
CA SER A 43 9.02 11.11 5.29
C SER A 43 7.62 10.97 5.86
N ASN A 44 6.64 11.52 5.14
CA ASN A 44 5.23 11.21 5.29
C ASN A 44 4.82 10.30 4.12
N LEU A 45 4.51 9.04 4.41
CA LEU A 45 4.10 8.05 3.42
C LEU A 45 2.63 7.74 3.61
N LYS A 46 1.86 7.89 2.54
CA LYS A 46 0.45 7.50 2.50
C LYS A 46 0.24 6.47 1.41
N ILE A 47 -0.26 5.30 1.78
CA ILE A 47 -0.47 4.19 0.84
C ILE A 47 -1.94 3.84 0.85
N LEU A 48 -2.59 3.98 -0.31
CA LEU A 48 -3.98 3.61 -0.52
C LEU A 48 -4.02 2.22 -1.15
N ILE A 49 -4.81 1.33 -0.55
CA ILE A 49 -4.94 -0.07 -0.99
C ILE A 49 -6.42 -0.49 -0.90
N PRO A 50 -7.00 -1.12 -1.94
CA PRO A 50 -8.35 -1.66 -1.89
C PRO A 50 -8.51 -2.69 -0.76
N GLU A 51 -9.66 -2.70 -0.09
CA GLU A 51 -10.02 -3.67 0.94
C GLU A 51 -10.09 -5.10 0.36
N THR A 52 -10.45 -5.20 -0.92
CA THR A 52 -10.48 -6.46 -1.68
C THR A 52 -9.10 -7.08 -1.92
N THR A 53 -8.03 -6.29 -1.82
CA THR A 53 -6.65 -6.77 -1.96
C THR A 53 -6.15 -7.31 -0.61
N GLY A 54 -5.62 -8.53 -0.60
CA GLY A 54 -4.93 -9.10 0.55
C GLY A 54 -3.62 -8.37 0.81
N LEU A 55 -3.36 -7.94 2.04
CA LEU A 55 -2.17 -7.16 2.40
C LEU A 55 -1.35 -7.84 3.49
N ARG A 56 -0.04 -7.96 3.27
CA ARG A 56 0.92 -8.40 4.29
C ARG A 56 2.09 -7.43 4.32
N ILE A 57 2.42 -6.91 5.49
CA ILE A 57 3.43 -5.88 5.69
C ILE A 57 4.51 -6.39 6.64
N ARG A 58 5.76 -6.31 6.20
CA ARG A 58 6.93 -6.30 7.08
C ARG A 58 7.34 -4.85 7.27
N LEU A 59 7.44 -4.41 8.52
CA LEU A 59 7.84 -3.04 8.86
C LEU A 59 9.12 -3.09 9.70
N ASP A 60 10.18 -2.51 9.16
CA ASP A 60 11.36 -2.08 9.91
C ASP A 60 11.37 -0.55 9.96
N GLY A 61 11.14 0.01 11.14
CA GLY A 61 11.03 1.46 11.31
C GLY A 61 10.78 1.85 12.75
N ALA A 62 11.83 1.73 13.57
CA ALA A 62 11.77 1.91 15.02
C ALA A 62 11.17 3.25 15.48
N MET A 63 11.27 4.30 14.66
CA MET A 63 10.75 5.64 14.96
C MET A 63 9.52 6.03 14.12
N ALA A 64 8.96 5.08 13.36
CA ALA A 64 7.82 5.33 12.51
C ALA A 64 6.51 5.37 13.32
N LYS A 65 5.72 6.42 13.13
CA LYS A 65 4.31 6.43 13.59
C LYS A 65 3.46 5.75 12.54
N THR A 66 2.58 4.85 12.96
CA THR A 66 1.75 4.08 12.02
C THR A 66 0.31 3.94 12.49
N ASN A 67 -0.61 3.72 11.56
CA ASN A 67 -2.02 3.42 11.83
C ASN A 67 -2.40 1.96 11.57
N LEU A 68 -1.43 1.03 11.48
CA LEU A 68 -1.64 -0.32 10.93
C LEU A 68 -2.79 -1.09 11.58
N GLY A 69 -2.90 -1.06 12.92
CA GLY A 69 -4.02 -1.70 13.63
C GLY A 69 -5.37 -1.05 13.34
N ALA A 70 -5.41 0.29 13.26
CA ALA A 70 -6.62 1.03 12.90
C ALA A 70 -7.02 0.83 11.42
N SER A 71 -6.07 0.45 10.58
CA SER A 71 -6.30 0.06 9.18
C SER A 71 -6.79 -1.38 9.02
N GLY A 72 -7.19 -2.05 10.10
CA GLY A 72 -7.72 -3.43 10.05
C GLY A 72 -6.66 -4.50 9.84
N LEU A 73 -5.38 -4.20 10.10
CA LEU A 73 -4.30 -5.17 10.04
C LEU A 73 -3.99 -5.73 11.44
N PHE A 74 -3.71 -7.02 11.52
CA PHE A 74 -3.33 -7.69 12.76
C PHE A 74 -1.96 -8.34 12.64
N MET A 75 -1.30 -8.49 13.79
CA MET A 75 0.06 -9.01 13.87
C MET A 75 0.07 -10.54 13.83
N VAL A 76 0.75 -11.12 12.84
CA VAL A 76 0.98 -12.57 12.70
C VAL A 76 2.44 -12.80 12.36
N ASN A 77 3.17 -13.56 13.17
CA ASN A 77 4.58 -13.92 12.91
C ASN A 77 5.44 -12.71 12.50
N ASN A 78 5.39 -11.62 13.28
CA ASN A 78 6.10 -10.36 13.01
C ASN A 78 5.71 -9.64 11.69
N ARG A 79 4.54 -9.94 11.12
CA ARG A 79 3.99 -9.22 9.95
C ARG A 79 2.57 -8.75 10.19
N PHE A 80 2.24 -7.55 9.71
CA PHE A 80 0.88 -7.02 9.77
C PHE A 80 0.11 -7.59 8.59
N VAL A 81 -1.03 -8.22 8.82
CA VAL A 81 -1.76 -8.97 7.81
C VAL A 81 -3.22 -8.54 7.81
N SER A 82 -3.83 -8.44 6.63
CA SER A 82 -5.28 -8.28 6.49
C SER A 82 -6.00 -9.62 6.66
N ASP A 83 -7.26 -9.58 7.08
CA ASP A 83 -8.09 -10.76 7.33
C ASP A 83 -8.29 -11.62 6.08
N ASN A 84 -8.35 -10.97 4.92
CA ASN A 84 -8.54 -11.61 3.63
C ASN A 84 -7.24 -12.01 2.92
N TYR A 85 -6.04 -11.90 3.54
CA TYR A 85 -4.77 -12.12 2.82
C TYR A 85 -4.71 -13.46 2.07
N GLU A 86 -5.17 -14.55 2.68
CA GLU A 86 -5.12 -15.88 2.07
C GLU A 86 -6.27 -16.16 1.09
N THR A 87 -7.39 -15.44 1.21
CA THR A 87 -8.60 -15.66 0.42
C THR A 87 -8.76 -14.66 -0.74
N ALA A 88 -8.01 -13.56 -0.71
CA ALA A 88 -8.05 -12.54 -1.74
C ALA A 88 -7.48 -13.04 -3.07
N ASN A 89 -8.14 -12.64 -4.17
CA ASN A 89 -7.70 -12.91 -5.54
C ASN A 89 -6.41 -12.17 -5.90
N GLU A 90 -6.20 -11.01 -5.27
CA GLU A 90 -5.00 -10.19 -5.40
C GLU A 90 -4.34 -10.05 -4.04
N ARG A 91 -3.01 -10.12 -4.01
CA ARG A 91 -2.22 -9.98 -2.78
C ARG A 91 -1.06 -9.03 -2.97
N ILE A 92 -0.68 -8.33 -1.90
CA ILE A 92 0.50 -7.48 -1.86
C ILE A 92 1.34 -7.87 -0.65
N ASP A 93 2.59 -8.20 -0.93
CA ASP A 93 3.66 -8.27 0.06
C ASP A 93 4.40 -6.93 0.08
N LEU A 94 4.24 -6.18 1.16
CA LEU A 94 4.84 -4.87 1.35
C LEU A 94 5.97 -4.95 2.39
N ASP A 95 7.13 -4.46 2.02
CA ASP A 95 8.33 -4.44 2.85
C ASP A 95 8.77 -2.99 3.01
N LEU A 96 8.66 -2.48 4.24
CA LEU A 96 8.91 -1.08 4.57
C LEU A 96 10.15 -1.01 5.45
N ASN A 97 11.19 -0.36 4.94
CA ASN A 97 12.37 0.01 5.69
C ASN A 97 12.39 1.54 5.78
N ILE A 98 11.81 2.07 6.85
CA ILE A 98 11.55 3.51 6.98
C ILE A 98 12.17 4.08 8.26
N GLY A 99 12.83 5.23 8.16
CA GLY A 99 13.47 5.90 9.29
C GLY A 99 12.47 6.65 10.17
N VAL A 100 12.66 7.97 10.29
CA VAL A 100 11.76 8.85 11.04
C VAL A 100 10.60 9.25 10.14
N SER A 101 9.51 8.49 10.17
CA SER A 101 8.42 8.68 9.22
C SER A 101 7.02 8.60 9.85
N ASN A 102 6.05 9.23 9.22
CA ASN A 102 4.64 8.94 9.45
C ASN A 102 4.17 8.03 8.31
N LEU A 103 3.67 6.84 8.65
CA LEU A 103 3.11 5.88 7.71
C LEU A 103 1.59 5.79 7.90
N GLU A 104 0.84 6.17 6.88
CA GLU A 104 -0.60 5.99 6.81
C GLU A 104 -0.94 4.91 5.77
N ILE A 105 -1.50 3.80 6.21
CA ILE A 105 -2.17 2.84 5.33
C ILE A 105 -3.65 3.17 5.32
N LYS A 106 -4.19 3.48 4.15
CA LYS A 106 -5.62 3.72 3.96
C LYS A 106 -6.24 2.61 3.13
N ARG A 107 -7.05 1.78 3.81
CA ARG A 107 -7.90 0.78 3.17
C ARG A 107 -9.14 1.47 2.60
N ILE A 108 -9.43 1.26 1.32
CA ILE A 108 -10.58 1.85 0.63
C ILE A 108 -11.42 0.74 -0.03
N PRO A 109 -12.74 0.89 -0.24
CA PRO A 109 -13.53 -0.20 -0.83
C PRO A 109 -13.00 -0.68 -2.19
N THR A 110 -12.70 0.25 -3.09
CA THR A 110 -12.05 0.01 -4.39
C THR A 110 -11.56 1.33 -4.98
N PHE A 111 -10.67 1.28 -5.98
CA PHE A 111 -10.36 2.46 -6.78
C PHE A 111 -11.51 2.74 -7.75
N PRO A 112 -11.87 4.02 -7.98
CA PRO A 112 -12.82 4.35 -9.04
C PRO A 112 -12.25 3.88 -10.38
N THR A 113 -12.95 2.97 -11.05
CA THR A 113 -12.62 2.60 -12.42
C THR A 113 -13.13 3.71 -13.31
N THR A 114 -12.23 4.35 -14.06
CA THR A 114 -12.60 5.35 -15.06
C THR A 114 -13.22 4.60 -16.25
N LYS A 115 -14.49 4.21 -16.13
CA LYS A 115 -15.26 3.67 -17.25
C LYS A 115 -16.72 4.12 -17.23
N THR A 116 -16.95 5.41 -16.96
CA THR A 116 -18.26 6.05 -17.13
C THR A 116 -18.11 7.57 -17.31
N ALA A 117 -17.86 8.04 -18.54
CA ALA A 117 -18.21 9.40 -18.99
C ALA A 117 -18.05 9.62 -20.52
N GLU A 118 -18.16 8.59 -21.35
CA GLU A 118 -18.19 8.76 -22.81
C GLU A 118 -19.29 7.90 -23.45
N GLN A 119 -20.52 7.91 -22.92
CA GLN A 119 -21.71 7.45 -23.66
C GLN A 119 -22.98 8.14 -23.14
N GLU A 120 -23.04 9.47 -23.17
CA GLU A 120 -24.31 10.21 -23.26
C GLU A 120 -24.07 11.50 -24.07
N ILE A 121 -24.10 11.38 -25.40
CA ILE A 121 -24.53 12.45 -26.33
C ILE A 121 -25.42 11.79 -27.37
#